data_AF-A0A699TVG5-F1
#
_entry.id   AF-A0A699TVG5-F1
#
_cell.length_a   1.000
_cell.length_b   1.000
_cell.length_c   1.000
_cell.angle_alpha   90.00
_cell.angle_beta   90.00
_cell.angle_gamma   90.00
#
_symmetry.space_group_name_H-M   'P 1'
#
loop_
_entity.id
_entity.type
_entity.pdbx_description
1 polymer ?
#
loop_
_entity_poly.entity_id
_entity_poly.type
_entity_poly.pdbx_seq_one_letter_code
_entity_poly.pdbx_strand_id
1 'polypeptide(L)'
;LTMMCTKMVPEEEDRVEKFIGGLPDNIQGNVIAAEPTRLQDAIRIANNLMDQKLKGYDMKNVKNKRKFDNSQKDNRGQQPPNKR
;
A
#
# COMPACT_ATOMS: atom_id res chain seq x y z
N LEU A 1 -45.53 9.30 24.23
CA LEU A 1 -44.76 9.00 23.01
C LEU A 1 -43.28 9.10 23.37
N THR A 2 -42.69 7.99 23.80
CA THR A 2 -41.31 7.96 24.30
C THR A 2 -40.36 7.90 23.11
N MET A 3 -39.99 9.07 22.59
CA MET A 3 -38.91 9.20 21.61
C MET A 3 -37.59 9.05 22.36
N MET A 4 -37.13 7.82 22.56
CA MET A 4 -35.79 7.58 23.08
C MET A 4 -34.79 7.91 21.97
N CYS A 5 -34.13 9.07 22.10
CA CYS A 5 -33.04 9.50 21.25
C CYS A 5 -32.00 8.39 21.14
N THR A 6 -32.08 7.62 20.06
CA THR A 6 -31.22 6.47 19.84
C THR A 6 -29.87 7.04 19.40
N LYS A 7 -28.95 7.13 20.38
CA LYS A 7 -27.50 7.36 20.26
C LYS A 7 -27.08 8.53 19.35
N MET A 8 -26.81 9.68 19.95
CA MET A 8 -26.18 10.85 19.29
C MET A 8 -24.69 10.63 18.94
N VAL A 9 -24.13 9.47 19.29
CA VAL A 9 -22.74 9.10 19.02
C VAL A 9 -22.76 7.76 18.27
N PRO A 10 -22.13 7.68 17.08
CA PRO A 10 -22.01 6.43 16.34
C PRO A 10 -21.18 5.43 17.15
N GLU A 11 -21.63 4.18 17.14
CA GLU A 11 -20.93 3.07 17.79
C GLU A 11 -19.55 2.87 17.16
N GLU A 12 -18.60 2.29 17.90
CA GLU A 12 -17.25 2.08 17.36
C GLU A 12 -17.26 1.16 16.13
N GLU A 13 -18.19 0.22 16.07
CA GLU A 13 -18.42 -0.65 14.91
C GLU A 13 -18.86 0.15 13.67
N ASP A 14 -19.83 1.06 13.82
CA ASP A 14 -20.28 1.96 12.74
C ASP A 14 -19.12 2.83 12.21
N ARG A 15 -18.25 3.29 13.11
CA ARG A 15 -17.05 4.06 12.73
C ARG A 15 -16.04 3.21 11.96
N VAL A 16 -15.83 1.97 12.38
CA VAL A 16 -14.94 1.02 11.68
C VAL A 16 -15.50 0.72 10.29
N GLU A 17 -16.78 0.38 10.18
CA GLU A 17 -17.44 0.08 8.90
C GLU A 17 -17.37 1.27 7.94
N LYS A 18 -17.68 2.48 8.44
CA LYS A 18 -17.60 3.71 7.64
C LYS A 18 -16.17 4.00 7.17
N PHE A 19 -15.16 3.72 8.00
CA PHE A 19 -13.77 3.85 7.60
C PHE A 19 -13.38 2.83 6.52
N ILE A 20 -13.74 1.56 6.71
CA ILE A 20 -13.47 0.48 5.75
C ILE A 20 -14.14 0.76 4.40
N GLY A 21 -15.38 1.25 4.40
CA GLY A 21 -16.12 1.61 3.18
C GLY A 21 -15.54 2.80 2.42
N GLY A 22 -14.66 3.60 3.03
CA GLY A 22 -13.94 4.70 2.38
C GLY A 22 -12.57 4.31 1.83
N LEU A 23 -12.12 3.05 2.01
CA LEU A 23 -10.82 2.60 1.55
C LEU A 23 -10.87 2.17 0.06
N PRO A 24 -9.74 2.25 -0.66
CA PRO A 24 -9.67 1.67 -1.99
C PRO A 24 -9.66 0.13 -1.93
N ASP A 25 -10.27 -0.52 -2.92
CA ASP A 25 -10.48 -1.99 -2.99
C ASP A 25 -9.22 -2.82 -2.69
N ASN A 26 -8.06 -2.32 -3.12
CA ASN A 26 -6.77 -2.99 -2.98
C ASN A 26 -6.28 -3.09 -1.51
N ILE A 27 -6.82 -2.28 -0.62
CA ILE A 27 -6.52 -2.26 0.82
C ILE A 27 -7.73 -2.79 1.60
N GLN A 28 -8.95 -2.44 1.16
CA GLN A 28 -10.19 -2.76 1.85
C GLN A 28 -10.32 -4.26 2.19
N GLY A 29 -10.10 -5.15 1.21
CA GLY A 29 -10.19 -6.59 1.44
C GLY A 29 -9.22 -7.11 2.51
N ASN A 30 -8.01 -6.54 2.58
CA ASN A 30 -7.01 -6.92 3.58
C ASN A 30 -7.35 -6.38 4.98
N VAL A 31 -7.96 -5.19 5.05
CA VAL A 31 -8.43 -4.62 6.32
C VAL A 31 -9.63 -5.41 6.86
N ILE A 32 -10.57 -5.81 6.00
CA ILE A 32 -11.71 -6.67 6.38
C ILE A 32 -11.20 -8.01 6.93
N ALA A 33 -10.25 -8.65 6.24
CA ALA A 33 -9.69 -9.94 6.67
C ALA A 33 -8.94 -9.88 8.02
N ALA A 34 -8.52 -8.69 8.44
CA ALA A 34 -7.87 -8.47 9.73
C ALA A 34 -8.85 -8.19 10.88
N GLU A 35 -10.15 -8.09 10.58
CA GLU A 35 -11.25 -7.93 11.54
C GLU A 35 -10.97 -6.92 12.68
N PRO A 36 -10.66 -5.65 12.36
CA PRO A 36 -10.29 -4.67 13.37
C PRO A 36 -11.47 -4.34 14.27
N THR A 37 -11.27 -4.47 15.59
CA THR A 37 -12.29 -4.18 16.60
C THR A 37 -12.38 -2.69 16.95
N ARG A 38 -11.38 -1.89 16.55
CA ARG A 38 -11.28 -0.45 16.84
C ARG A 38 -10.88 0.31 15.58
N LEU A 39 -11.38 1.55 15.47
CA LEU A 39 -11.03 2.43 14.35
C LEU A 39 -9.52 2.65 14.22
N GLN A 40 -8.82 2.80 15.35
CA GLN A 40 -7.36 2.96 15.36
C GLN A 40 -6.62 1.75 14.79
N ASP A 41 -7.12 0.54 15.00
CA ASP A 41 -6.51 -0.66 14.44
C ASP A 41 -6.72 -0.72 12.92
N ALA A 42 -7.93 -0.39 12.44
CA ALA A 42 -8.22 -0.29 11.01
C ALA A 42 -7.30 0.74 10.32
N ILE A 43 -7.10 1.92 10.93
CA ILE A 43 -6.19 2.96 10.43
C ILE A 43 -4.74 2.45 10.39
N ARG A 44 -4.26 1.81 11.45
CA ARG A 44 -2.90 1.27 11.52
C ARG A 44 -2.67 0.22 10.43
N ILE A 45 -3.61 -0.69 10.23
CA ILE A 45 -3.53 -1.75 9.22
C ILE A 45 -3.50 -1.14 7.81
N ALA A 46 -4.42 -0.22 7.50
CA ALA A 46 -4.46 0.47 6.22
C ALA A 46 -3.15 1.21 5.90
N ASN A 47 -2.59 1.93 6.89
CA ASN A 47 -1.31 2.62 6.75
C ASN A 47 -0.14 1.67 6.52
N ASN A 48 -0.09 0.56 7.25
CA ASN A 48 0.95 -0.46 7.07
C ASN A 48 0.91 -1.08 5.67
N LEU A 49 -0.29 -1.32 5.14
CA LEU A 49 -0.48 -1.85 3.78
C LEU A 49 -0.01 -0.87 2.71
N MET A 50 -0.24 0.44 2.90
CA MET A 50 0.29 1.48 2.03
C MET A 50 1.83 1.54 2.09
N ASP A 51 2.40 1.51 3.29
CA ASP A 51 3.86 1.58 3.50
C ASP A 51 4.57 0.33 2.92
N GLN A 52 3.99 -0.86 3.05
CA GLN A 52 4.51 -2.08 2.43
C GLN A 52 4.58 -1.98 0.90
N LYS A 53 3.56 -1.39 0.27
CA LYS A 53 3.58 -1.19 -1.18
C LYS A 53 4.65 -0.18 -1.60
N LEU A 54 4.88 0.87 -0.81
CA LEU A 54 5.94 1.85 -1.05
C LEU A 54 7.34 1.22 -0.91
N LYS A 55 7.60 0.51 0.20
CA LYS A 55 8.86 -0.20 0.43
C LYS A 55 9.14 -1.27 -0.64
N GLY A 56 8.11 -1.97 -1.10
CA GLY A 56 8.22 -2.92 -2.20
C GLY A 56 8.65 -2.28 -3.52
N TYR A 57 8.24 -1.04 -3.78
CA TYR A 57 8.66 -0.27 -4.95
C TYR A 57 10.09 0.24 -4.84
N ASP A 58 10.49 0.78 -3.69
CA ASP A 58 11.88 1.25 -3.48
C ASP A 58 12.89 0.11 -3.54
N MET A 59 12.57 -1.03 -2.92
CA MET A 59 13.45 -2.20 -2.94
C MET A 59 13.60 -2.80 -4.34
N LYS A 60 12.53 -2.77 -5.15
CA LYS A 60 12.59 -3.16 -6.58
C LYS A 60 13.36 -2.13 -7.41
N ASN A 61 13.21 -0.84 -7.16
CA ASN A 61 13.94 0.23 -7.85
C ASN A 61 15.45 0.15 -7.60
N VAL A 62 15.89 -0.07 -6.36
CA VAL A 62 17.33 -0.26 -6.04
C VAL A 62 17.91 -1.46 -6.78
N LYS A 63 17.18 -2.57 -6.84
CA LYS A 63 17.62 -3.79 -7.54
C LYS A 63 17.66 -3.61 -9.06
N ASN A 64 16.66 -2.92 -9.65
CA ASN A 64 16.64 -2.59 -11.08
C ASN A 64 17.71 -1.56 -11.47
N LYS A 65 18.00 -0.57 -10.60
CA LYS A 65 19.07 0.41 -10.84
C LYS A 65 20.46 -0.24 -10.87
N ARG A 66 20.74 -1.20 -9.97
CA ARG A 66 21.96 -2.03 -10.03
C ARG A 66 22.05 -2.88 -11.30
N LYS A 67 20.93 -3.40 -11.82
CA LYS A 67 20.92 -4.17 -13.08
C LYS A 67 21.11 -3.30 -14.33
N PHE A 68 20.57 -2.08 -14.34
CA PHE A 68 20.75 -1.14 -15.45
C PHE A 68 22.21 -0.66 -15.57
N ASP A 69 22.84 -0.32 -14.44
CA ASP A 69 24.24 0.12 -14.42
C ASP A 69 25.22 -0.96 -14.93
N ASN A 70 24.96 -2.23 -14.58
CA ASN A 70 25.80 -3.34 -15.03
C ASN A 70 25.61 -3.70 -16.52
N SER A 71 24.42 -3.44 -17.09
CA SER A 71 24.16 -3.71 -18.52
C SER A 71 24.67 -2.58 -19.44
N GLN A 72 24.80 -1.35 -18.92
CA GLN A 72 25.35 -0.22 -19.69
C GLN A 72 26.88 -0.30 -19.85
N LYS A 73 27.59 -0.98 -18.94
CA LYS A 73 29.04 -1.18 -19.05
C LYS A 73 29.43 -2.26 -20.06
N ASP A 74 28.60 -3.28 -20.25
CA ASP A 74 28.92 -4.41 -21.14
C ASP A 74 28.72 -4.08 -22.64
N ASN A 75 27.89 -3.07 -22.95
CA ASN A 75 27.66 -2.61 -24.33
C ASN A 75 28.68 -1.58 -24.84
N ARG A 76 29.67 -1.18 -24.04
CA ARG A 76 30.79 -0.32 -24.51
C ARG A 76 32.00 -1.13 -25.01
N GLY A 77 32.01 -2.44 -24.82
CA GLY A 77 33.12 -3.33 -25.22
C GLY A 77 32.99 -3.97 -26.60
N GLN A 78 31.86 -3.78 -27.31
CA GLN A 78 31.61 -4.43 -28.61
C GLN A 78 31.33 -3.41 -29.71
N GLN A 79 32.23 -2.45 -29.91
CA GLN A 79 32.35 -1.82 -31.22
C GLN A 79 33.47 -2.54 -31.99
N PRO A 80 33.17 -3.21 -33.12
CA PRO A 80 34.22 -3.77 -33.95
C PRO A 80 35.06 -2.62 -34.51
N PRO A 81 36.41 -2.70 -34.47
CA PRO A 81 37.25 -1.68 -35.05
C PRO A 81 37.01 -1.67 -36.57
N ASN A 82 36.46 -0.57 -37.08
CA ASN A 82 36.34 -0.33 -38.51
C ASN A 82 37.74 -0.40 -39.13
N LYS A 83 37.98 -1.43 -39.94
CA LYS A 83 39.17 -1.54 -40.81
C LYS A 83 38.94 -0.71 -42.06
N ARG A 84 39.80 0.28 -42.30
CA ARG A 84 40.10 0.83 -43.63
C ARG A 84 41.59 1.07 -43.72
#